data_AF-A0A645J8N6-F1
#
_entry.id   AF-A0A645J8N6-F1
#
_cell.length_a   1.000
_cell.length_b   1.000
_cell.length_c   1.000
_cell.angle_alpha   90.00
_cell.angle_beta   90.00
_cell.angle_gamma   90.00
#
_symmetry.space_group_name_H-M   'P 1'
#
loop_
_entity.id
_entity.type
_entity.pdbx_description
1 polymer ?
#
loop_
_entity_poly.entity_id
_entity_poly.type
_entity_poly.pdbx_seq_one_letter_code
_entity_poly.pdbx_strand_id
1 'polypeptide(L)'
;MPFMSQALETALLPTMNSMLGMGIVSLPGMMTGQILSGTLPTTAILYQIAIMIAICTVVCLATFGSLYFGLKTLYNSRNQILL
;
A
#
# COMPACT_ATOMS: atom_id res chain seq x y z
N MET A 1 -7.88 13.14 17.14
CA MET A 1 -6.83 12.56 16.27
C MET A 1 -6.81 11.01 16.14
N PRO A 2 -7.68 10.17 16.76
CA PRO A 2 -7.56 8.70 16.58
C PRO A 2 -8.05 8.21 15.21
N PHE A 3 -8.92 8.97 14.52
CA PHE A 3 -9.50 8.59 13.23
C PHE A 3 -8.46 8.50 12.10
N MET A 4 -7.48 9.41 12.07
CA MET A 4 -6.40 9.38 11.07
C MET A 4 -5.52 8.14 11.21
N SER A 5 -5.19 7.74 12.45
CA SER A 5 -4.37 6.55 12.71
C SER A 5 -5.09 5.28 12.28
N GLN A 6 -6.38 5.14 12.62
CA GLN A 6 -7.16 3.95 12.24
C GLN A 6 -7.41 3.86 10.73
N ALA A 7 -7.63 5.00 10.05
CA ALA A 7 -7.76 5.03 8.60
C ALA A 7 -6.45 4.66 7.88
N LEU A 8 -5.31 5.12 8.39
CA LEU A 8 -3.98 4.75 7.86
C LEU A 8 -3.72 3.25 8.07
N GLU A 9 -4.01 2.73 9.27
CA GLU A 9 -3.82 1.32 9.62
C GLU A 9 -4.69 0.42 8.73
N THR A 10 -5.98 0.74 8.58
CA THR A 10 -6.92 -0.02 7.74
C THR A 10 -6.48 -0.07 6.27
N ALA A 11 -5.90 1.01 5.77
CA ALA A 11 -5.42 1.07 4.39
C ALA A 11 -4.08 0.36 4.17
N LEU A 12 -3.24 0.24 5.20
CA LEU A 12 -1.95 -0.47 5.13
C LEU A 12 -2.08 -1.98 5.34
N LEU A 13 -3.08 -2.44 6.10
CA LEU A 13 -3.35 -3.86 6.34
C LEU A 13 -3.36 -4.73 5.05
N PRO A 14 -4.07 -4.38 3.95
CA PRO A 14 -4.07 -5.20 2.74
C PRO A 14 -2.71 -5.28 2.04
N THR A 15 -1.93 -4.18 2.03
CA THR A 15 -0.57 -4.16 1.46
C THR A 15 0.38 -5.02 2.29
N MET A 16 0.30 -4.92 3.62
CA MET A 16 1.10 -5.73 4.53
C MET A 16 0.73 -7.21 4.45
N ASN A 17 -0.56 -7.56 4.43
CA ASN A 17 -1.00 -8.95 4.34
C ASN A 17 -0.58 -9.61 3.01
N SER A 18 -0.60 -8.84 1.91
CA SER A 18 -0.10 -9.29 0.61
C SER A 18 1.43 -9.47 0.59
N MET A 19 2.16 -8.61 1.30
CA MET A 19 3.62 -8.71 1.44
C MET A 19 4.02 -9.93 2.29
N LEU A 20 3.29 -10.22 3.38
CA LEU A 20 3.53 -11.39 4.23
C LEU A 20 3.18 -12.71 3.53
N GLY A 21 2.15 -12.72 2.68
CA GLY A 21 1.78 -13.89 1.88
C GLY A 21 2.81 -14.22 0.78
N MET A 22 3.49 -13.20 0.24
CA MET A 22 4.61 -13.35 -0.69
C MET A 22 5.84 -13.90 0.05
N GLY A 23 6.19 -15.15 -0.20
CA GLY A 23 7.34 -15.83 0.41
C GLY A 23 6.99 -17.07 1.23
N ILE A 24 5.79 -17.17 1.81
CA ILE A 24 5.32 -18.38 2.51
C ILE A 24 4.48 -19.28 1.59
N VAL A 25 3.60 -18.72 0.76
CA VAL A 25 2.62 -19.50 -0.04
C VAL A 25 2.94 -19.51 -1.54
N SER A 26 3.63 -18.49 -2.04
CA SER A 26 4.02 -18.43 -3.46
C SER A 26 5.21 -17.50 -3.70
N LEU A 27 6.08 -17.87 -4.64
CA LEU A 27 6.93 -16.90 -5.31
C LEU A 27 6.02 -16.01 -6.18
N PRO A 28 6.02 -14.68 -5.98
CA PRO A 28 5.16 -13.77 -6.74
C PRO A 28 5.25 -14.01 -8.25
N GLY A 29 4.11 -14.03 -8.93
CA GLY A 29 4.03 -14.40 -10.35
C GLY A 29 4.93 -13.57 -11.28
N MET A 30 5.19 -12.31 -10.94
CA MET A 30 6.12 -11.45 -11.67
C MET A 30 7.59 -11.93 -11.53
N MET A 31 7.99 -12.34 -10.32
CA MET A 31 9.32 -12.88 -10.06
C MET A 31 9.51 -14.22 -10.77
N THR A 32 8.52 -15.12 -10.70
CA THR A 32 8.56 -16.42 -11.40
C THR A 32 8.57 -16.24 -12.93
N GLY A 33 7.76 -15.32 -13.47
CA GLY A 33 7.72 -15.01 -14.90
C GLY A 33 9.03 -14.41 -15.42
N GLN A 34 9.67 -13.53 -14.64
CA GLN A 34 10.99 -12.99 -14.96
C GLN A 34 12.08 -14.05 -14.93
N ILE A 35 12.05 -14.96 -13.95
CA ILE A 35 12.99 -16.09 -13.87
C ILE A 35 12.79 -17.04 -15.06
N LEU A 36 11.55 -17.39 -15.43
CA LEU A 36 11.26 -18.26 -16.58
C LEU A 36 11.67 -17.64 -17.91
N SER A 37 11.63 -16.30 -18.01
CA SER A 37 12.07 -15.52 -19.17
C SER A 37 13.60 -15.47 -19.34
N GLY A 38 14.36 -16.08 -18.42
CA GLY A 38 15.83 -16.12 -18.46
C GLY A 38 16.51 -14.89 -17.85
N THR A 39 15.77 -14.05 -17.12
CA THR A 39 16.39 -12.96 -16.35
C THR A 39 17.03 -13.50 -15.06
N LEU A 40 18.10 -12.85 -14.61
CA LEU A 40 18.80 -13.29 -13.40
C LEU A 40 17.84 -13.23 -12.19
N PRO A 41 17.73 -14.30 -11.38
CA PRO A 41 16.84 -14.32 -10.23
C PRO A 41 17.16 -13.22 -9.21
N THR A 42 18.42 -12.79 -9.14
CA THR A 42 18.87 -11.66 -8.31
C THR A 42 18.20 -10.35 -8.70
N THR A 43 18.08 -10.06 -10.00
CA THR A 43 17.38 -8.87 -10.50
C THR A 43 15.88 -8.95 -10.26
N ALA A 44 15.26 -10.11 -10.44
CA ALA A 44 13.83 -10.30 -10.23
C ALA A 44 13.41 -10.04 -8.77
N ILE A 45 14.23 -10.49 -7.80
CA ILE A 45 14.01 -10.25 -6.36
C ILE A 45 14.12 -8.77 -6.02
N LEU A 46 15.17 -8.09 -6.50
CA LEU A 46 15.39 -6.67 -6.24
C LEU A 46 14.24 -5.82 -6.76
N TYR A 47 13.77 -6.09 -7.99
CA TYR A 47 12.61 -5.41 -8.55
C TYR A 47 11.34 -5.66 -7.75
N GLN A 48 11.11 -6.90 -7.31
CA GLN A 48 9.92 -7.25 -6.52
C GLN A 48 9.90 -6.48 -5.20
N ILE A 49 11.01 -6.41 -4.47
CA ILE A 49 11.11 -5.67 -3.21
C ILE A 49 10.93 -4.16 -3.46
N ALA A 50 11.57 -3.62 -4.51
CA ALA A 50 11.45 -2.21 -4.85
C ALA A 50 10.00 -1.80 -5.16
N ILE A 51 9.28 -2.62 -5.94
CA ILE A 51 7.87 -2.38 -6.27
C ILE A 51 7.01 -2.46 -5.01
N MET A 52 7.26 -3.42 -4.12
CA MET A 52 6.49 -3.55 -2.88
C MET A 52 6.69 -2.35 -1.94
N ILE A 53 7.91 -1.82 -1.84
CA ILE A 53 8.18 -0.59 -1.11
C ILE A 53 7.46 0.58 -1.78
N ALA A 54 7.54 0.71 -3.11
CA ALA A 54 6.89 1.77 -3.85
C ALA A 54 5.36 1.79 -3.67
N ILE A 55 4.71 0.62 -3.70
CA ILE A 55 3.27 0.49 -3.46
C ILE A 55 2.94 0.94 -2.03
N CYS A 56 3.73 0.52 -1.04
CA CYS A 56 3.54 0.94 0.35
C CYS A 56 3.64 2.46 0.52
N THR A 57 4.65 3.12 -0.06
CA THR A 57 4.78 4.58 -0.02
C THR A 57 3.63 5.29 -0.72
N VAL A 58 3.18 4.79 -1.88
CA VAL A 58 2.04 5.38 -2.59
C VAL A 58 0.76 5.24 -1.78
N VAL A 59 0.52 4.10 -1.15
CA VAL A 59 -0.65 3.89 -0.27
C VAL A 59 -0.60 4.82 0.94
N CYS A 60 0.56 4.97 1.60
CA CYS A 60 0.74 5.96 2.68
C CYS A 60 0.44 7.39 2.22
N LEU A 61 0.98 7.80 1.06
CA LEU A 61 0.78 9.15 0.53
C LEU A 61 -0.68 9.38 0.10
N ALA A 62 -1.30 8.40 -0.56
CA ALA A 62 -2.68 8.46 -1.03
C ALA A 62 -3.66 8.52 0.15
N THR A 63 -3.42 7.73 1.20
CA THR A 63 -4.28 7.73 2.41
C THR A 63 -4.13 9.01 3.19
N PHE A 64 -2.89 9.52 3.35
CA PHE A 64 -2.65 10.82 3.96
C PHE A 64 -3.30 11.95 3.15
N GLY A 65 -3.13 11.95 1.82
CA GLY A 65 -3.75 12.92 0.92
C GLY A 65 -5.27 12.85 0.94
N SER A 66 -5.85 11.65 0.93
CA SER A 66 -7.29 11.42 1.00
C SER A 66 -7.87 11.87 2.35
N LEU A 67 -7.17 11.63 3.46
CA LEU A 67 -7.55 12.16 4.77
C LEU A 67 -7.46 13.69 4.80
N TYR A 68 -6.40 14.28 4.26
CA TYR A 68 -6.25 15.74 4.20
C TYR A 68 -7.33 16.40 3.33
N PHE A 69 -7.58 15.85 2.15
CA PHE A 69 -8.60 16.36 1.22
C PHE A 69 -10.02 16.07 1.72
N GLY A 70 -10.23 14.92 2.35
CA GLY A 70 -11.48 14.52 3.00
C GLY A 70 -11.82 15.42 4.18
N LEU A 71 -10.85 15.76 5.03
CA LEU A 71 -11.04 16.78 6.06
C LEU A 71 -11.34 18.15 5.43
N LYS A 72 -10.61 18.57 4.38
CA LYS A 72 -10.87 19.86 3.72
C LYS A 72 -12.23 19.92 3.01
N THR A 73 -12.73 18.80 2.50
CA THR A 73 -14.00 18.70 1.75
C THR A 73 -15.20 18.47 2.67
N LEU A 74 -15.07 17.65 3.73
CA LEU A 74 -16.12 17.44 4.71
C LEU A 74 -16.23 18.59 5.74
N TYR A 75 -15.16 19.34 5.99
CA TYR A 75 -15.19 20.48 6.92
C TYR A 75 -15.71 21.75 6.21
N ASN A 76 -16.98 21.70 5.78
CA ASN A 76 -17.74 22.93 5.55
C ASN A 76 -17.90 23.68 6.89
N SER A 77 -18.12 24.99 6.83
CA SER A 77 -17.98 26.00 7.92
C SER A 77 -18.83 25.83 9.21
N ARG A 78 -19.25 24.62 9.60
CA ARG A 78 -20.15 24.31 10.72
C ARG A 78 -19.81 23.07 11.58
N ASN A 79 -18.59 22.53 11.54
CA ASN A 79 -18.11 21.56 12.55
C ASN A 79 -19.11 20.43 12.93
N GLN A 80 -19.82 19.85 11.96
CA GLN A 80 -20.74 18.72 12.17
C GLN A 80 -20.38 17.60 11.20
N ILE A 81 -20.14 16.42 11.77
CA ILE A 81 -20.22 15.14 11.04
C ILE A 81 -21.71 14.96 10.75
N LEU A 82 -22.11 15.05 9.48
CA LEU A 82 -23.49 14.76 9.10
C LEU A 82 -23.64 13.23 9.20
N LEU A 83 -24.15 12.80 10.35
CA LEU A 83 -24.55 11.42 10.67
C LEU A 83 -26.07 11.36 10.61
#